data_AF-A0A238UAW5-F1
#
_entry.id   AF-A0A238UAW5-F1
#
_cell.length_a   1.000
_cell.length_b   1.000
_cell.length_c   1.000
_cell.angle_alpha   90.00
_cell.angle_beta   90.00
_cell.angle_gamma   90.00
#
_symmetry.space_group_name_H-M   'P 1'
#
loop_
_entity.id
_entity.type
_entity.pdbx_description
1 polymer ?
#
loop_
_entity_poly.entity_id
_entity_poly.type
_entity_poly.pdbx_seq_one_letter_code
_entity_poly.pdbx_strand_id
1 'polypeptide(L)' 'MKNSILNLGKALNKKEQQLISGGSGRATCPQYSAQQCNSCGGFSLFNGCCLGTAETHCCLTGACE' A
#
# COMPACT_ATOMS: atom_id res chain seq x y z
N MET A 1 -1.97 11.68 15.90
CA MET A 1 -0.79 10.79 15.76
C MET A 1 0.36 11.64 15.23
N LYS A 2 1.49 11.68 15.93
CA LYS A 2 2.68 12.42 15.46
C LYS A 2 3.30 11.61 14.33
N ASN A 3 3.29 12.14 13.10
CA ASN A 3 4.04 11.56 11.99
C ASN A 3 5.54 11.69 12.31
N SER A 4 6.10 10.66 12.93
CA SER A 4 7.54 10.51 13.04
C SER A 4 8.09 10.27 11.63
N ILE A 5 8.47 11.34 10.94
CA ILE A 5 9.33 11.23 9.76
C ILE A 5 10.58 10.49 10.25
N LEU A 6 10.77 9.26 9.77
CA LEU A 6 11.95 8.45 10.06
C LEU A 6 13.20 9.29 9.73
N ASN A 7 13.88 9.78 10.76
CA ASN A 7 15.20 10.40 10.63
C ASN A 7 16.22 9.28 10.39
N LEU A 8 16.17 8.67 9.21
CA LEU A 8 17.32 7.94 8.68
C LEU A 8 18.43 8.99 8.53
N GLY A 9 19.57 8.81 9.19
CA GLY A 9 20.68 9.77 9.29
C GLY A 9 21.36 10.19 7.98
N LYS A 10 20.68 10.04 6.84
CA LYS A 10 21.01 10.61 5.53
C LYS A 10 19.77 11.33 5.00
N ALA A 11 19.96 12.56 4.50
CA ALA A 11 18.92 13.27 3.76
C ALA A 11 18.55 12.43 2.53
N LEU A 12 17.41 11.75 2.59
CA LEU A 12 16.84 10.99 1.50
C LEU A 12 16.59 11.94 0.32
N ASN A 13 17.05 11.58 -0.88
CA ASN A 13 16.74 12.38 -2.05
C ASN A 13 15.23 12.27 -2.36
N LYS A 14 14.69 13.20 -3.17
CA LYS A 14 13.24 13.25 -3.48
C LYS A 14 12.67 11.91 -3.97
N LYS A 15 13.42 11.11 -4.74
CA LYS A 15 12.99 9.78 -5.18
C LYS A 15 12.90 8.79 -4.03
N GLU A 16 13.84 8.83 -3.09
CA GLU A 16 13.83 7.96 -1.91
C GLU A 16 12.71 8.34 -0.94
N GLN A 17 12.47 9.65 -0.74
CA GLN A 17 11.30 10.12 0.00
C GLN A 17 10.00 9.68 -0.69
N GLN A 18 9.91 9.77 -2.02
CA GLN A 18 8.76 9.28 -2.76
C GLN A 18 8.57 7.77 -2.63
N LEU A 19 9.63 6.96 -2.61
CA LEU A 19 9.53 5.53 -2.37
C LEU A 19 8.97 5.22 -0.97
N ILE A 20 9.47 5.89 0.06
CA ILE A 20 9.06 5.65 1.46
C ILE A 20 7.66 6.21 1.73
N SER A 21 7.33 7.38 1.20
CA SER A 21 6.01 8.01 1.33
C SER A 21 4.96 7.42 0.39
N GLY A 22 5.27 6.37 -0.37
CA GLY A 22 4.33 5.73 -1.31
C GLY A 22 4.00 6.59 -2.56
N GLY A 23 4.78 7.63 -2.82
CA GLY A 23 4.68 8.57 -3.94
C GLY A 23 5.47 8.17 -5.19
N SER A 24 5.96 6.93 -5.29
CA SER A 24 6.35 6.41 -6.60
C SER A 24 5.06 6.24 -7.40
N GLY A 25 4.97 6.79 -8.61
CA GLY A 25 3.81 6.66 -9.51
C GLY A 25 3.44 5.22 -9.94
N ARG A 26 3.96 4.22 -9.22
CA ARG A 26 3.58 2.81 -9.23
C ARG A 26 3.33 2.41 -7.78
N ALA A 27 2.12 1.95 -7.52
CA ALA A 27 1.80 1.33 -6.24
C ALA A 27 2.80 0.17 -6.00
N THR A 28 3.40 0.10 -4.81
CA THR A 28 4.26 -1.03 -4.39
C THR A 28 3.46 -2.27 -4.04
N CYS A 29 2.14 -2.20 -4.18
CA CYS A 29 1.17 -3.26 -3.97
C CYS A 29 0.54 -3.62 -5.34
N PRO A 30 -0.04 -4.83 -5.45
CA PRO A 30 -1.00 -5.10 -6.53
C PRO A 30 -2.18 -4.13 -6.44
N GLN A 31 -2.57 -3.58 -7.58
CA GLN A 31 -3.71 -2.66 -7.65
C GLN A 31 -5.01 -3.42 -7.90
N TYR A 32 -6.04 -3.06 -7.14
CA TYR A 32 -7.38 -3.61 -7.30
C TYR A 32 -8.38 -2.47 -7.41
N SER A 33 -9.49 -2.70 -8.14
CA SER A 33 -10.60 -1.76 -8.09
C SER A 33 -11.15 -1.66 -6.65
N ALA A 34 -11.72 -0.51 -6.30
CA ALA A 34 -12.33 -0.33 -4.99
C ALA A 34 -13.42 -1.39 -4.72
N GLN A 35 -14.16 -1.77 -5.75
CA GLN A 35 -15.17 -2.82 -5.66
C GLN A 35 -14.55 -4.18 -5.29
N GLN A 36 -13.50 -4.62 -5.99
CA GLN A 36 -12.81 -5.89 -5.68
C GLN A 36 -12.25 -5.91 -4.27
N CYS A 37 -11.59 -4.82 -3.87
CA CYS A 37 -11.01 -4.71 -2.53
C CYS A 37 -12.08 -4.82 -1.44
N ASN A 38 -13.17 -4.07 -1.57
CA ASN A 38 -14.27 -4.09 -0.60
C ASN A 38 -14.99 -5.45 -0.59
N SER A 39 -15.13 -6.13 -1.74
CA SER A 39 -15.71 -7.47 -1.81
C SER A 39 -14.91 -8.52 -1.03
N CYS A 40 -13.60 -8.34 -0.90
CA CYS A 40 -12.73 -9.19 -0.08
C CYS A 40 -12.54 -8.70 1.37
N GLY A 41 -13.38 -7.76 1.83
CA GLY A 41 -13.31 -7.20 3.18
C GLY A 41 -12.16 -6.21 3.42
N GLY A 42 -11.48 -5.77 2.36
CA GLY A 42 -10.43 -4.76 2.42
C GLY A 42 -10.94 -3.33 2.27
N PHE A 43 -10.01 -2.38 2.34
CA PHE A 43 -10.25 -0.95 2.14
C PHE A 43 -9.37 -0.39 1.02
N SER A 44 -10.00 0.22 0.01
CA SER A 44 -9.29 0.78 -1.14
C SER A 44 -8.59 2.10 -0.80
N LEU A 45 -7.31 2.21 -1.16
CA LEU A 45 -6.51 3.42 -1.03
C LEU A 45 -6.51 4.22 -2.34
N PHE A 46 -6.21 5.52 -2.26
CA PHE A 46 -6.21 6.44 -3.42
C PHE A 46 -5.19 6.05 -4.50
N ASN A 47 -4.13 5.31 -4.13
CA ASN A 47 -3.13 4.80 -5.05
C ASN A 47 -3.53 3.45 -5.70
N GLY A 48 -4.75 2.98 -5.52
CA GLY A 48 -5.24 1.70 -6.04
C GLY A 48 -4.85 0.47 -5.21
N CYS A 49 -4.12 0.64 -4.10
CA CYS A 49 -3.85 -0.45 -3.18
C CYS A 49 -5.11 -0.89 -2.44
N CYS A 50 -5.17 -2.18 -2.12
CA CYS A 50 -6.13 -2.71 -1.16
C CYS A 50 -5.44 -2.95 0.18
N LEU A 51 -5.90 -2.25 1.21
CA LEU A 51 -5.51 -2.48 2.60
C LEU A 51 -6.40 -3.58 3.20
N GLY A 52 -5.83 -4.60 3.83
CA GLY A 52 -6.62 -5.70 4.40
C GLY A 52 -5.79 -6.68 5.22
N THR A 53 -6.44 -7.74 5.71
CA THR A 53 -5.78 -8.83 6.43
C THR A 53 -5.15 -9.83 5.44
N ALA A 54 -4.48 -10.86 5.96
CA ALA A 54 -4.02 -11.99 5.14
C ALA A 54 -5.20 -12.63 4.39
N GLU A 55 -6.38 -12.74 5.01
CA GLU A 55 -7.59 -13.29 4.39
C GLU A 55 -8.08 -12.44 3.21
N THR A 56 -8.01 -11.10 3.33
CA THR A 56 -8.29 -10.20 2.21
C THR A 56 -7.31 -10.45 1.05
N HIS A 57 -6.02 -10.63 1.35
CA HIS A 57 -5.01 -10.93 0.33
C HIS A 57 -5.27 -12.26 -0.36
N CYS A 58 -5.58 -13.30 0.42
CA CYS A 58 -5.99 -14.62 -0.03
C CYS A 58 -7.21 -14.55 -0.97
N CYS A 59 -8.24 -13.80 -0.61
CA CYS A 59 -9.44 -13.60 -1.44
C CYS A 59 -9.12 -12.90 -2.76
N LEU A 60 -8.24 -11.89 -2.75
CA LEU A 60 -7.89 -11.11 -3.94
C LEU A 60 -6.95 -11.84 -4.91
N THR A 61 -6.06 -12.67 -4.38
CA THR A 61 -5.03 -13.36 -5.18
C THR A 61 -5.39 -14.82 -5.48
N GLY A 62 -6.33 -15.41 -4.73
CA GLY A 62 -6.60 -16.84 -4.77
C GLY A 62 -5.47 -17.71 -4.20
N ALA A 63 -4.42 -17.11 -3.63
CA ALA A 63 -3.26 -17.79 -3.07
C ALA A 63 -3.33 -17.75 -1.55
N CYS A 64 -3.78 -18.86 -0.95
CA CYS A 64 -3.74 -19.11 0.48
C CYS A 64 -2.66 -20.18 0.72
N GLU A 65 -1.42 -19.78 0.95
CA GLU A 65 -0.35 -20.70 1.36
C GLU A 65 -0.05 -20.55 2.85
#